data_AF-A0A7N0UIE8-F1
#
_entry.id   AF-A0A7N0UIE8-F1
#
_cell.length_a   1.000
_cell.length_b   1.000
_cell.length_c   1.000
_cell.angle_alpha   90.00
_cell.angle_beta   90.00
_cell.angle_gamma   90.00
#
_symmetry.space_group_name_H-M   'P 1'
#
loop_
_entity.id
_entity.type
_entity.pdbx_description
1 polymer ?
#
loop_
_entity_poly.entity_id
_entity_poly.type
_entity_poly.pdbx_seq_one_letter_code
_entity_poly.pdbx_strand_id
1 'polypeptide(L)'
;MPWCAIPFSDLEAKRALNRKFDTEDIPCLVILQPGDFSDDETSKEGVELIYRYGAQAFPFTKERLKELEMKDQEKRDRQTLSNLLMNHDRDYLLSHSMPGQVPIASLIGKTIGLYFCAEGCSPGQIFTPKLISVYKKVKEALFENMGIEDFEIVFISTDHDQTTFDSYSKSLPWPALPFGDPNIKNLTKHFDVRGVPSLVILGPDGKTITKQGRNLINLYQENAYPFTEAKLGVLEKQMDEEAESLPRSVFHKGHRHELTLVSEGTGGGPFVCCNCCEQGSVWAYQCLECGFEIHPRCVDGIAT
;
A
#
# COMPACT_ATOMS: atom_id res chain seq x y z
N MET A 1 -7.65 -10.22 30.09
CA MET A 1 -7.06 -11.20 29.15
C MET A 1 -7.48 -12.59 29.61
N PRO A 2 -8.27 -13.37 28.84
CA PRO A 2 -8.76 -14.70 29.24
C PRO A 2 -7.72 -15.84 29.12
N TRP A 3 -6.42 -15.54 29.08
CA TRP A 3 -5.36 -16.49 28.71
C TRP A 3 -4.49 -16.80 29.94
N CYS A 4 -4.00 -18.04 30.03
CA CYS A 4 -2.96 -18.40 31.00
C CYS A 4 -1.65 -17.68 30.66
N ALA A 5 -0.94 -17.22 31.69
CA ALA A 5 0.35 -16.57 31.54
C ALA A 5 1.44 -17.36 32.28
N ILE A 6 2.63 -17.42 31.70
CA ILE A 6 3.81 -17.91 32.39
C ILE A 6 4.15 -16.91 33.52
N PRO A 7 4.35 -17.37 34.78
CA PRO A 7 4.66 -16.50 35.91
C PRO A 7 5.79 -15.52 35.62
N PHE A 8 5.72 -14.31 36.19
CA PHE A 8 6.73 -13.28 35.95
C PHE A 8 8.15 -13.78 36.28
N SER A 9 8.27 -14.50 37.40
CA SER A 9 9.50 -15.05 37.95
C SER A 9 10.14 -16.18 37.14
N ASP A 10 9.38 -16.86 36.27
CA ASP A 10 9.89 -17.99 35.49
C ASP A 10 10.58 -17.49 34.21
N LEU A 11 11.79 -16.96 34.39
CA LEU A 11 12.62 -16.43 33.30
C LEU A 11 13.21 -17.54 32.43
N GLU A 12 13.37 -18.75 32.97
CA GLU A 12 13.96 -19.88 32.26
C GLU A 12 13.00 -20.39 31.19
N ALA A 13 11.73 -20.63 31.54
CA ALA A 13 10.71 -21.05 30.58
C ALA A 13 10.51 -20.02 29.47
N LYS A 14 10.48 -18.72 29.81
CA LYS A 14 10.37 -17.64 28.82
C LYS A 14 11.53 -17.63 27.83
N ARG A 15 12.77 -17.72 28.32
CA ARG A 15 13.97 -17.79 27.48
C ARG A 15 14.02 -19.06 26.64
N ALA A 16 13.53 -20.17 27.15
CA ALA A 16 13.44 -21.42 26.40
C ALA A 16 12.44 -21.31 25.25
N LEU A 17 11.26 -20.73 25.48
CA LEU A 17 10.23 -20.54 24.45
C LEU A 17 10.66 -19.55 23.38
N ASN A 18 11.24 -18.40 23.77
CA ASN A 18 11.75 -17.42 22.80
C ASN A 18 12.82 -18.03 21.89
N ARG A 19 13.72 -18.85 22.45
CA ARG A 19 14.74 -19.57 21.67
C ARG A 19 14.13 -20.67 20.80
N LYS A 20 13.14 -21.41 21.31
CA LYS A 20 12.51 -22.51 20.58
C LYS A 20 11.75 -22.02 19.36
N PHE A 21 10.99 -20.93 19.51
CA PHE A 21 10.15 -20.41 18.44
C PHE A 21 10.78 -19.25 17.66
N ASP A 22 11.97 -18.83 18.08
CA ASP A 22 12.74 -17.76 17.44
C ASP A 22 11.91 -16.48 17.32
N THR A 23 11.39 -16.04 18.47
CA THR A 23 10.51 -14.86 18.53
C THR A 23 11.36 -13.59 18.55
N GLU A 24 11.64 -13.05 17.38
CA GLU A 24 12.41 -11.80 17.24
C GLU A 24 11.52 -10.55 17.26
N ASP A 25 10.27 -10.68 16.78
CA ASP A 25 9.32 -9.57 16.62
C ASP A 25 8.15 -9.59 17.62
N ILE A 26 7.58 -8.42 17.90
CA ILE A 26 6.37 -8.25 18.73
C ILE A 26 5.36 -7.37 17.97
N PRO A 27 4.06 -7.74 17.92
CA PRO A 27 3.46 -8.94 18.51
C PRO A 27 3.87 -10.22 17.78
N CYS A 28 4.05 -11.32 18.53
CA CYS A 28 4.27 -12.66 18.01
C CYS A 28 3.15 -13.59 18.51
N LEU A 29 2.62 -14.43 17.61
CA LEU A 29 1.63 -15.45 17.91
C LEU A 29 2.03 -16.73 17.20
N VAL A 30 2.36 -17.74 18.00
CA VAL A 30 2.73 -19.07 17.54
C VAL A 30 1.52 -19.97 17.66
N ILE A 31 1.12 -20.62 16.56
CA ILE A 31 0.00 -21.55 16.54
C ILE A 31 0.55 -22.98 16.48
N LEU A 32 0.25 -23.75 17.53
CA LEU A 32 0.60 -25.17 17.61
C LEU A 32 -0.53 -25.99 16.98
N GLN A 33 -0.22 -26.76 15.94
CA GLN A 33 -1.21 -27.61 15.29
C GLN A 33 -1.59 -28.82 16.15
N PRO A 34 -2.87 -29.23 16.15
CA PRO A 34 -3.30 -30.42 16.85
C PRO A 34 -2.91 -31.70 16.08
N GLY A 35 -1.84 -32.35 16.51
CA GLY A 35 -1.28 -33.55 15.88
C GLY A 35 0.25 -33.44 15.87
N ASP A 36 0.93 -34.51 16.29
CA ASP A 36 2.39 -34.68 16.45
C ASP A 36 3.32 -33.47 16.63
N PHE A 37 4.03 -33.47 17.78
CA PHE A 37 5.02 -32.49 18.22
C PHE A 37 6.33 -32.50 17.40
N SER A 38 6.26 -32.67 16.08
CA SER A 38 7.40 -32.41 15.21
C SER A 38 7.58 -30.90 15.04
N ASP A 39 8.81 -30.42 15.07
CA ASP A 39 9.12 -28.99 14.95
C ASP A 39 8.66 -28.37 13.59
N ASP A 40 8.23 -29.22 12.64
CA ASP A 40 7.84 -28.88 11.26
C ASP A 40 6.37 -28.43 11.10
N GLU A 41 5.56 -28.42 12.18
CA GLU A 41 4.12 -28.07 12.12
C GLU A 41 3.76 -26.74 12.80
N THR A 42 4.76 -25.95 13.22
CA THR A 42 4.53 -24.68 13.89
C THR A 42 4.35 -23.55 12.88
N SER A 43 3.16 -22.97 12.77
CA SER A 43 2.96 -21.75 11.98
C SER A 43 3.41 -20.53 12.79
N LYS A 44 4.50 -19.89 12.35
CA LYS A 44 4.99 -18.60 12.89
C LYS A 44 4.18 -17.39 12.39
N GLU A 45 3.24 -17.62 11.49
CA GLU A 45 2.40 -16.58 10.89
C GLU A 45 1.09 -16.36 11.65
N GLY A 46 1.00 -16.82 12.91
CA GLY A 46 -0.27 -16.78 13.65
C GLY A 46 -0.88 -15.38 13.74
N VAL A 47 -0.03 -14.35 13.87
CA VAL A 47 -0.47 -12.95 13.85
C VAL A 47 -1.17 -12.62 12.52
N GLU A 48 -0.53 -12.97 11.40
CA GLU A 48 -1.06 -12.73 10.06
C GLU A 48 -2.37 -13.50 9.82
N LEU A 49 -2.44 -14.76 10.25
CA LEU A 49 -3.65 -15.57 10.15
C LEU A 49 -4.82 -14.96 10.94
N ILE A 50 -4.56 -14.39 12.12
CA ILE A 50 -5.58 -13.68 12.90
C ILE A 50 -5.99 -12.38 12.20
N TYR A 51 -5.04 -11.59 11.70
CA TYR A 51 -5.37 -10.36 10.95
C TYR A 51 -6.23 -10.66 9.73
N ARG A 52 -5.86 -11.69 8.95
CA ARG A 52 -6.50 -11.99 7.68
C ARG A 52 -7.80 -12.77 7.82
N TYR A 53 -7.87 -13.75 8.70
CA TYR A 53 -9.02 -14.65 8.79
C TYR A 53 -9.76 -14.58 10.13
N GLY A 54 -9.11 -14.05 11.17
CA GLY A 54 -9.67 -13.96 12.52
C GLY A 54 -10.15 -15.33 13.01
N ALA A 55 -11.35 -15.37 13.60
CA ALA A 55 -11.95 -16.60 14.08
C ALA A 55 -12.19 -17.66 12.99
N GLN A 56 -12.25 -17.27 11.72
CA GLN A 56 -12.51 -18.22 10.63
C GLN A 56 -11.35 -19.16 10.37
N ALA A 57 -10.12 -18.77 10.75
CA ALA A 57 -8.94 -19.61 10.62
C ALA A 57 -8.97 -20.79 11.59
N PHE A 58 -9.72 -20.73 12.70
CA PHE A 58 -9.90 -21.87 13.59
C PHE A 58 -10.49 -23.08 12.81
N PRO A 59 -9.98 -24.32 13.01
CA PRO A 59 -9.01 -24.77 14.04
C PRO A 59 -7.52 -24.60 13.68
N PHE A 60 -7.18 -23.75 12.72
CA PHE A 60 -5.83 -23.46 12.24
C PHE A 60 -5.08 -24.68 11.67
N THR A 61 -5.83 -25.68 11.20
CA THR A 61 -5.28 -26.83 10.48
C THR A 61 -4.84 -26.43 9.07
N LYS A 62 -3.86 -27.14 8.51
CA LYS A 62 -3.38 -26.89 7.14
C LYS A 62 -4.53 -26.93 6.12
N GLU A 63 -5.45 -27.87 6.28
CA GLU A 63 -6.63 -28.02 5.41
C GLU A 63 -7.55 -26.81 5.50
N ARG A 64 -7.79 -26.29 6.71
CA ARG A 64 -8.66 -25.13 6.91
C ARG A 64 -8.04 -23.86 6.33
N LEU A 65 -6.74 -23.66 6.54
CA LEU A 65 -6.02 -22.51 5.98
C LEU A 65 -6.02 -22.55 4.46
N LYS A 66 -5.76 -23.73 3.87
CA LYS A 66 -5.82 -23.95 2.43
C LYS A 66 -7.22 -23.68 1.85
N GLU A 67 -8.29 -24.08 2.55
CA GLU A 67 -9.67 -23.77 2.14
C GLU A 67 -9.92 -22.26 2.09
N LEU A 68 -9.45 -21.52 3.11
CA LEU A 68 -9.60 -20.06 3.17
C LEU A 68 -8.80 -19.35 2.08
N GLU A 69 -7.56 -19.79 1.84
CA GLU A 69 -6.72 -19.28 0.77
C GLU A 69 -7.34 -19.50 -0.61
N MET A 70 -7.90 -20.69 -0.86
CA MET A 70 -8.63 -20.98 -2.10
C MET A 70 -9.83 -20.05 -2.27
N LYS A 71 -10.62 -19.81 -1.23
CA LYS A 71 -11.75 -18.85 -1.29
C LYS A 71 -11.29 -17.42 -1.56
N ASP A 72 -10.21 -16.99 -0.93
CA ASP A 72 -9.60 -15.69 -1.17
C ASP A 72 -9.10 -15.57 -2.61
N GLN A 73 -8.49 -16.63 -3.14
CA GLN A 73 -8.00 -16.68 -4.52
C GLN A 73 -9.17 -16.62 -5.51
N GLU A 74 -10.21 -17.42 -5.31
CA GLU A 74 -11.41 -17.37 -6.15
C GLU A 74 -12.09 -15.99 -6.15
N LYS A 75 -12.05 -15.27 -5.02
CA LYS A 75 -12.55 -13.89 -4.95
C LYS A 75 -11.70 -12.94 -5.79
N ARG A 76 -10.37 -13.09 -5.76
CA ARG A 76 -9.45 -12.33 -6.62
C ARG A 76 -9.66 -12.67 -8.10
N ASP A 77 -9.80 -13.94 -8.42
CA ASP A 77 -10.02 -14.42 -9.80
C ASP A 77 -11.37 -13.94 -10.36
N ARG A 78 -12.38 -13.77 -9.50
CA ARG A 78 -13.70 -13.23 -9.86
C ARG A 78 -13.84 -11.72 -9.61
N GLN A 79 -12.74 -11.04 -9.29
CA GLN A 79 -12.75 -9.60 -9.04
C GLN A 79 -13.23 -8.85 -10.28
N THR A 80 -14.16 -7.92 -10.07
CA THR A 80 -14.63 -6.93 -11.03
C THR A 80 -14.87 -5.63 -10.29
N LEU A 81 -14.95 -4.50 -11.02
CA LEU A 81 -15.24 -3.21 -10.39
C LEU A 81 -16.59 -3.23 -9.67
N SER A 82 -17.60 -3.84 -10.29
CA SER A 82 -18.93 -4.00 -9.71
C SER A 82 -18.91 -4.81 -8.41
N ASN A 83 -18.20 -5.94 -8.36
CA ASN A 83 -18.12 -6.77 -7.15
C ASN A 83 -17.39 -6.08 -5.99
N LEU A 84 -16.50 -5.12 -6.31
CA LEU A 84 -15.75 -4.37 -5.31
C LEU A 84 -16.53 -3.18 -4.77
N LEU A 85 -17.19 -2.42 -5.65
CA LEU A 85 -17.82 -1.16 -5.28
C LEU A 85 -19.32 -1.33 -5.02
N MET A 86 -20.07 -2.11 -5.81
CA MET A 86 -21.52 -2.22 -5.63
C MET A 86 -21.90 -3.08 -4.42
N ASN A 87 -23.08 -2.84 -3.87
CA ASN A 87 -23.73 -3.74 -2.90
C ASN A 87 -25.23 -3.81 -3.21
N HIS A 88 -25.98 -4.62 -2.45
CA HIS A 88 -27.42 -4.82 -2.70
C HIS A 88 -28.23 -3.52 -2.61
N ASP A 89 -27.76 -2.55 -1.83
CA ASP A 89 -28.50 -1.33 -1.53
C ASP A 89 -28.03 -0.13 -2.37
N ARG A 90 -26.92 -0.25 -3.11
CA ARG A 90 -26.27 0.90 -3.75
C ARG A 90 -25.35 0.54 -4.92
N ASP A 91 -25.53 1.28 -6.01
CA ASP A 91 -24.78 1.19 -7.27
C ASP A 91 -24.09 2.52 -7.71
N TYR A 92 -23.97 3.50 -6.81
CA TYR A 92 -23.46 4.84 -7.11
C TYR A 92 -22.41 5.34 -6.11
N LEU A 93 -21.45 6.17 -6.53
CA LEU A 93 -20.53 6.92 -5.67
C LEU A 93 -21.05 8.34 -5.38
N LEU A 94 -20.51 9.01 -4.36
CA LEU A 94 -20.74 10.43 -4.12
C LEU A 94 -19.87 11.27 -5.04
N SER A 95 -20.48 12.23 -5.74
CA SER A 95 -19.76 13.19 -6.57
C SER A 95 -18.98 14.20 -5.73
N HIS A 96 -17.89 14.73 -6.28
CA HIS A 96 -17.07 15.74 -5.61
C HIS A 96 -17.54 17.19 -5.85
N SER A 97 -18.19 17.48 -7.00
CA SER A 97 -18.41 18.88 -7.43
C SER A 97 -19.79 19.46 -7.10
N MET A 98 -20.78 18.66 -6.68
CA MET A 98 -22.15 19.06 -6.29
C MET A 98 -22.82 17.90 -5.54
N PRO A 99 -23.90 18.10 -4.74
CA PRO A 99 -24.68 16.97 -4.25
C PRO A 99 -25.23 16.19 -5.45
N GLY A 100 -24.64 15.03 -5.71
CA GLY A 100 -24.87 14.24 -6.90
C GLY A 100 -24.25 12.87 -6.77
N GLN A 101 -24.74 11.93 -7.58
CA GLN A 101 -24.33 10.54 -7.57
C GLN A 101 -23.62 10.20 -8.88
N VAL A 102 -22.54 9.43 -8.81
CA VAL A 102 -21.81 8.91 -9.97
C VAL A 102 -22.11 7.42 -10.09
N PRO A 103 -22.84 6.96 -11.12
CA PRO A 103 -23.13 5.53 -11.30
C PRO A 103 -21.83 4.73 -11.44
N ILE A 104 -21.68 3.62 -10.72
CA ILE A 104 -20.48 2.77 -10.80
C ILE A 104 -20.29 2.21 -12.21
N ALA A 105 -21.39 1.97 -12.93
CA ALA A 105 -21.36 1.55 -14.33
C ALA A 105 -20.57 2.52 -15.24
N SER A 106 -20.54 3.83 -14.91
CA SER A 106 -19.79 4.83 -15.68
C SER A 106 -18.26 4.74 -15.51
N LEU A 107 -17.79 3.94 -14.54
CA LEU A 107 -16.37 3.71 -14.27
C LEU A 107 -15.83 2.43 -14.91
N ILE A 108 -16.70 1.57 -15.44
CA ILE A 108 -16.30 0.33 -16.10
C ILE A 108 -15.50 0.64 -17.36
N GLY A 109 -14.38 -0.05 -17.56
CA GLY A 109 -13.48 0.19 -18.69
C GLY A 109 -12.42 1.29 -18.44
N LYS A 110 -12.43 1.93 -17.27
CA LYS A 110 -11.41 2.92 -16.89
C LYS A 110 -10.35 2.29 -15.98
N THR A 111 -9.15 2.86 -15.98
CA THR A 111 -8.17 2.61 -14.92
C THR A 111 -8.66 3.32 -13.66
N ILE A 112 -8.78 2.60 -12.54
CA ILE A 112 -9.34 3.13 -11.29
C ILE A 112 -8.31 3.10 -10.16
N GLY A 113 -8.05 4.24 -9.54
CA GLY A 113 -7.29 4.32 -8.29
C GLY A 113 -8.21 4.28 -7.07
N LEU A 114 -8.14 3.24 -6.25
CA LEU A 114 -8.82 3.19 -4.95
C LEU A 114 -7.92 3.85 -3.89
N TYR A 115 -8.30 5.05 -3.45
CA TYR A 115 -7.51 5.87 -2.53
C TYR A 115 -8.05 5.78 -1.09
N PHE A 116 -7.33 5.08 -0.23
CA PHE A 116 -7.65 4.91 1.18
C PHE A 116 -6.94 5.99 2.00
N CYS A 117 -7.68 6.88 2.65
CA CYS A 117 -7.11 7.93 3.51
C CYS A 117 -8.14 8.48 4.52
N ALA A 118 -7.65 9.24 5.49
CA ALA A 118 -8.42 10.05 6.43
C ALA A 118 -7.83 11.48 6.48
N GLU A 119 -8.63 12.48 6.84
CA GLU A 119 -8.22 13.89 6.89
C GLU A 119 -7.08 14.13 7.89
N GLY A 120 -7.17 13.47 9.06
CA GLY A 120 -6.20 13.57 10.15
C GLY A 120 -4.90 12.76 9.94
N CYS A 121 -4.71 12.14 8.78
CA CYS A 121 -3.53 11.34 8.49
C CYS A 121 -2.33 12.23 8.11
N SER A 122 -1.30 12.33 8.97
CA SER A 122 -0.13 13.18 8.69
C SER A 122 0.60 12.79 7.39
N PRO A 123 0.86 11.49 7.11
CA PRO A 123 1.37 11.09 5.80
C PRO A 123 0.41 11.41 4.63
N GLY A 124 -0.90 11.43 4.89
CA GLY A 124 -1.95 11.79 3.94
C GLY A 124 -1.91 13.26 3.55
N GLN A 125 -1.61 14.16 4.49
CA GLN A 125 -1.48 15.60 4.24
C GLN A 125 -0.34 15.94 3.28
N ILE A 126 0.73 15.12 3.27
CA ILE A 126 1.86 15.27 2.34
C ILE A 126 1.53 14.64 0.97
N PHE A 127 0.94 13.45 0.96
CA PHE A 127 0.72 12.70 -0.28
C PHE A 127 -0.47 13.21 -1.11
N THR A 128 -1.56 13.64 -0.46
CA THR A 128 -2.80 14.02 -1.17
C THR A 128 -2.58 15.14 -2.19
N PRO A 129 -1.88 16.26 -1.87
CA PRO A 129 -1.62 17.31 -2.85
C PRO A 129 -0.85 16.81 -4.08
N LYS A 130 0.13 15.91 -3.87
CA LYS A 130 0.91 15.28 -4.96
C LYS A 130 0.00 14.41 -5.83
N LEU A 131 -0.87 13.59 -5.21
CA LEU A 131 -1.83 12.77 -5.94
C LEU A 131 -2.81 13.62 -6.75
N ILE A 132 -3.30 14.74 -6.20
CA ILE A 132 -4.17 15.69 -6.92
C ILE A 132 -3.45 16.27 -8.14
N SER A 133 -2.18 16.66 -8.00
CA SER A 133 -1.37 17.19 -9.11
C SER A 133 -1.21 16.15 -10.22
N VAL A 134 -0.82 14.92 -9.87
CA VAL A 134 -0.65 13.83 -10.84
C VAL A 134 -1.97 13.48 -11.52
N TYR A 135 -3.06 13.38 -10.76
CA TYR A 135 -4.39 13.12 -11.31
C TYR A 135 -4.76 14.15 -12.38
N LYS A 136 -4.60 15.44 -12.11
CA LYS A 136 -4.91 16.51 -13.08
C LYS A 136 -4.08 16.38 -14.35
N LYS A 137 -2.76 16.20 -14.23
CA LYS A 137 -1.87 16.03 -15.39
C LYS A 137 -2.24 14.82 -16.24
N VAL A 138 -2.58 13.69 -15.61
CA VAL A 138 -3.03 12.49 -16.32
C VAL A 138 -4.35 12.74 -17.03
N LYS A 139 -5.33 13.39 -16.37
CA LYS A 139 -6.61 13.74 -16.99
C LYS A 139 -6.44 14.70 -18.18
N GLU A 140 -5.54 15.68 -18.07
CA GLU A 140 -5.19 16.61 -19.16
C GLU A 140 -4.58 15.86 -20.35
N ALA A 141 -3.58 15.02 -20.12
CA ALA A 141 -2.94 14.23 -21.17
C ALA A 141 -3.92 13.26 -21.86
N LEU A 142 -4.88 12.68 -21.13
CA LEU A 142 -5.89 11.79 -21.70
C LEU A 142 -6.94 12.55 -22.53
N PHE A 143 -7.27 13.78 -22.15
CA PHE A 143 -8.18 14.62 -22.92
C PHE A 143 -7.63 14.91 -24.33
N GLU A 144 -6.31 15.08 -24.45
CA GLU A 144 -5.63 15.33 -25.73
C GLU A 144 -5.58 14.08 -26.64
N ASN A 145 -5.61 12.87 -26.07
CA ASN A 145 -5.42 11.60 -26.81
C ASN A 145 -6.71 10.95 -27.34
N MET A 146 -7.82 11.69 -27.41
CA MET A 146 -9.11 11.25 -27.98
C MET A 146 -9.64 9.87 -27.48
N GLY A 147 -9.68 9.69 -26.15
CA GLY A 147 -10.80 8.99 -25.49
C GLY A 147 -10.86 7.47 -25.50
N ILE A 148 -9.77 6.75 -25.78
CA ILE A 148 -9.74 5.28 -25.64
C ILE A 148 -9.46 4.86 -24.20
N GLU A 149 -8.66 5.64 -23.47
CA GLU A 149 -8.26 5.37 -22.09
C GLU A 149 -8.76 6.49 -21.18
N ASP A 150 -9.23 6.13 -19.99
CA ASP A 150 -9.63 7.10 -18.96
C ASP A 150 -9.10 6.66 -17.60
N PHE A 151 -8.90 7.63 -16.72
CA PHE A 151 -8.43 7.44 -15.36
C PHE A 151 -9.39 8.10 -14.39
N GLU A 152 -9.74 7.39 -13.32
CA GLU A 152 -10.51 7.96 -12.23
C GLU A 152 -9.98 7.48 -10.87
N ILE A 153 -10.13 8.30 -9.84
CA ILE A 153 -9.84 7.90 -8.46
C ILE A 153 -11.16 7.78 -7.69
N VAL A 154 -11.23 6.81 -6.77
CA VAL A 154 -12.34 6.66 -5.84
C VAL A 154 -11.79 6.79 -4.43
N PHE A 155 -12.24 7.82 -3.71
CA PHE A 155 -11.89 8.01 -2.31
C PHE A 155 -12.63 7.01 -1.43
N ILE A 156 -11.87 6.30 -0.60
CA ILE A 156 -12.33 5.35 0.40
C ILE A 156 -11.91 5.90 1.76
N SER A 157 -12.85 6.52 2.45
CA SER A 157 -12.56 7.14 3.74
C SER A 157 -12.32 6.11 4.84
N THR A 158 -11.30 6.38 5.65
CA THR A 158 -11.06 5.72 6.93
C THR A 158 -11.32 6.65 8.11
N ASP A 159 -12.03 7.77 7.89
CA ASP A 159 -12.40 8.73 8.93
C ASP A 159 -13.36 8.09 9.94
N HIS A 160 -13.44 8.67 11.14
CA HIS A 160 -14.25 8.13 12.24
C HIS A 160 -15.64 8.75 12.33
N ASP A 161 -15.90 9.85 11.62
CA ASP A 161 -17.17 10.57 11.64
C ASP A 161 -17.53 11.19 10.28
N GLN A 162 -18.83 11.39 10.08
CA GLN A 162 -19.41 11.92 8.84
C GLN A 162 -18.96 13.36 8.54
N THR A 163 -18.76 14.20 9.56
CA THR A 163 -18.47 15.62 9.38
C THR A 163 -17.07 15.81 8.78
N THR A 164 -16.08 15.11 9.33
CA THR A 164 -14.70 15.07 8.82
C THR A 164 -14.70 14.53 7.39
N PHE A 165 -15.41 13.42 7.13
CA PHE A 165 -15.56 12.87 5.79
C PHE A 165 -16.15 13.89 4.79
N ASP A 166 -17.25 14.56 5.14
CA ASP A 166 -17.94 15.51 4.27
C ASP A 166 -17.08 16.73 3.96
N SER A 167 -16.27 17.18 4.91
CA SER A 167 -15.31 18.28 4.73
C SER A 167 -14.20 17.87 3.77
N TYR A 168 -13.53 16.76 4.07
CA TYR A 168 -12.35 16.32 3.34
C TYR A 168 -12.68 15.85 1.92
N SER A 169 -13.75 15.06 1.73
CA SER A 169 -14.15 14.55 0.41
C SER A 169 -14.44 15.66 -0.59
N LYS A 170 -15.01 16.80 -0.16
CA LYS A 170 -15.26 17.98 -1.00
C LYS A 170 -13.99 18.68 -1.46
N SER A 171 -12.88 18.50 -0.75
CA SER A 171 -11.58 19.05 -1.14
C SER A 171 -10.88 18.24 -2.24
N LEU A 172 -11.34 17.00 -2.47
CA LEU A 172 -10.75 16.07 -3.44
C LEU A 172 -11.44 16.22 -4.81
N PRO A 173 -10.71 16.10 -5.94
CA PRO A 173 -11.27 16.30 -7.28
C PRO A 173 -11.93 15.04 -7.86
N TRP A 174 -12.23 14.03 -7.04
CA TRP A 174 -12.67 12.71 -7.47
C TRP A 174 -13.78 12.15 -6.57
N PRO A 175 -14.63 11.24 -7.06
CA PRO A 175 -15.76 10.71 -6.29
C PRO A 175 -15.34 9.89 -5.06
N ALA A 176 -16.27 9.68 -4.14
CA ALA A 176 -16.05 8.93 -2.91
C ALA A 176 -17.08 7.81 -2.70
N LEU A 177 -16.67 6.73 -2.03
CA LEU A 177 -17.63 5.82 -1.41
C LEU A 177 -18.36 6.57 -0.27
N PRO A 178 -19.68 6.40 -0.12
CA PRO A 178 -20.41 6.96 1.01
C PRO A 178 -19.80 6.54 2.34
N PHE A 179 -19.76 7.46 3.30
CA PHE A 179 -19.31 7.17 4.65
C PHE A 179 -20.14 6.04 5.27
N GLY A 180 -19.46 5.12 5.96
CA GLY A 180 -20.10 3.96 6.59
C GLY A 180 -20.53 2.85 5.62
N ASP A 181 -20.25 2.94 4.32
CA ASP A 181 -20.55 1.88 3.36
C ASP A 181 -19.88 0.55 3.80
N PRO A 182 -20.63 -0.57 3.85
CA PRO A 182 -20.09 -1.86 4.31
C PRO A 182 -18.93 -2.37 3.45
N ASN A 183 -18.86 -1.96 2.17
CA ASN A 183 -17.79 -2.34 1.28
C ASN A 183 -16.45 -1.73 1.69
N ILE A 184 -16.41 -0.62 2.43
CA ILE A 184 -15.16 -0.03 2.92
C ILE A 184 -14.35 -1.08 3.70
N LYS A 185 -14.99 -1.78 4.65
CA LYS A 185 -14.32 -2.84 5.44
C LYS A 185 -13.88 -4.01 4.57
N ASN A 186 -14.72 -4.40 3.60
CA ASN A 186 -14.40 -5.49 2.67
C ASN A 186 -13.21 -5.13 1.79
N LEU A 187 -13.13 -3.89 1.29
CA LEU A 187 -12.05 -3.38 0.46
C LEU A 187 -10.74 -3.30 1.24
N THR A 188 -10.76 -2.70 2.44
CA THR A 188 -9.58 -2.65 3.32
C THR A 188 -9.01 -4.04 3.57
N LYS A 189 -9.88 -5.04 3.82
CA LYS A 189 -9.47 -6.44 4.02
C LYS A 189 -8.98 -7.10 2.72
N HIS A 190 -9.72 -6.96 1.62
CA HIS A 190 -9.42 -7.59 0.33
C HIS A 190 -8.05 -7.13 -0.22
N PHE A 191 -7.75 -5.85 -0.04
CA PHE A 191 -6.49 -5.28 -0.48
C PHE A 191 -5.37 -5.35 0.57
N ASP A 192 -5.66 -5.81 1.79
CA ASP A 192 -4.72 -5.84 2.91
C ASP A 192 -4.14 -4.45 3.22
N VAL A 193 -5.03 -3.46 3.34
CA VAL A 193 -4.65 -2.08 3.64
C VAL A 193 -4.35 -1.96 5.14
N ARG A 194 -3.06 -2.01 5.49
CA ARG A 194 -2.56 -1.94 6.88
C ARG A 194 -2.34 -0.51 7.38
N GLY A 195 -2.21 0.45 6.46
CA GLY A 195 -1.93 1.85 6.79
C GLY A 195 -2.42 2.80 5.71
N VAL A 196 -2.60 4.07 6.10
CA VAL A 196 -3.03 5.15 5.22
C VAL A 196 -1.96 6.25 5.14
N PRO A 197 -1.84 6.98 4.02
CA PRO A 197 -2.59 6.78 2.78
C PRO A 197 -2.12 5.53 2.02
N SER A 198 -3.04 4.86 1.35
CA SER A 198 -2.78 3.75 0.43
C SER A 198 -3.52 3.97 -0.88
N LEU A 199 -2.92 3.56 -2.00
CA LEU A 199 -3.51 3.69 -3.33
C LEU A 199 -3.35 2.37 -4.08
N VAL A 200 -4.49 1.74 -4.38
CA VAL A 200 -4.55 0.52 -5.20
C VAL A 200 -4.99 0.88 -6.60
N ILE A 201 -4.31 0.38 -7.62
CA ILE A 201 -4.65 0.62 -9.02
C ILE A 201 -5.33 -0.62 -9.60
N LEU A 202 -6.51 -0.40 -10.19
CA LEU A 202 -7.28 -1.37 -10.94
C LEU A 202 -7.22 -1.03 -12.43
N GLY A 203 -7.14 -2.05 -13.28
CA GLY A 203 -7.20 -1.90 -14.72
C GLY A 203 -8.63 -1.72 -15.25
N PRO A 204 -8.77 -1.41 -16.55
CA PRO A 204 -10.05 -1.32 -17.25
C PRO A 204 -10.98 -2.54 -17.09
N ASP A 205 -10.40 -3.72 -16.90
CA ASP A 205 -11.09 -4.99 -16.67
C ASP A 205 -11.58 -5.18 -15.21
N GLY A 206 -11.28 -4.22 -14.33
CA GLY A 206 -11.57 -4.29 -12.90
C GLY A 206 -10.63 -5.21 -12.11
N LYS A 207 -9.55 -5.70 -12.73
CA LYS A 207 -8.51 -6.49 -12.05
C LYS A 207 -7.48 -5.58 -11.39
N THR A 208 -6.84 -6.09 -10.35
CA THR A 208 -5.79 -5.37 -9.63
C THR A 208 -4.53 -5.36 -10.48
N ILE A 209 -4.06 -4.17 -10.84
CA ILE A 209 -2.73 -3.98 -11.46
C ILE A 209 -1.68 -3.95 -10.37
N THR A 210 -1.87 -3.11 -9.33
CA THR A 210 -0.91 -2.99 -8.24
C THR A 210 -1.55 -2.47 -6.97
N LYS A 211 -1.06 -2.94 -5.82
CA LYS A 211 -1.39 -2.38 -4.50
C LYS A 211 -0.43 -1.27 -4.07
N GLN A 212 0.64 -1.05 -4.83
CA GLN A 212 1.73 -0.12 -4.52
C GLN A 212 1.59 1.22 -5.25
N GLY A 213 0.38 1.62 -5.62
CA GLY A 213 0.13 2.84 -6.40
C GLY A 213 0.71 4.09 -5.74
N ARG A 214 0.68 4.18 -4.40
CA ARG A 214 1.30 5.30 -3.67
C ARG A 214 2.80 5.39 -3.92
N ASN A 215 3.50 4.25 -3.93
CA ASN A 215 4.94 4.22 -4.17
C ASN A 215 5.26 4.62 -5.62
N LEU A 216 4.49 4.10 -6.58
CA LEU A 216 4.65 4.44 -7.99
C LEU A 216 4.41 5.92 -8.26
N ILE A 217 3.39 6.53 -7.66
CA ILE A 217 3.15 7.98 -7.76
C ILE A 217 4.30 8.78 -7.14
N ASN A 218 4.86 8.31 -6.03
CA ASN A 218 5.99 9.01 -5.41
C ASN A 218 7.25 8.96 -6.26
N LEU A 219 7.52 7.80 -6.87
CA LEU A 219 8.72 7.56 -7.66
C LEU A 219 8.63 8.17 -9.07
N TYR A 220 7.55 7.86 -9.79
CA TYR A 220 7.41 8.17 -11.21
C TYR A 220 6.41 9.30 -11.51
N GLN A 221 5.67 9.80 -10.52
CA GLN A 221 4.68 10.87 -10.69
C GLN A 221 3.64 10.51 -11.78
N GLU A 222 3.29 11.43 -12.68
CA GLU A 222 2.40 11.17 -13.82
C GLU A 222 2.93 10.13 -14.79
N ASN A 223 4.25 9.93 -14.88
CA ASN A 223 4.84 8.95 -15.79
C ASN A 223 4.51 7.51 -15.39
N ALA A 224 4.09 7.30 -14.13
CA ALA A 224 3.63 6.01 -13.65
C ALA A 224 2.45 5.49 -14.47
N TYR A 225 1.59 6.36 -15.02
CA TYR A 225 0.43 5.97 -15.82
C TYR A 225 0.87 5.28 -17.14
N PRO A 226 0.22 4.19 -17.57
CA PRO A 226 -1.01 3.56 -17.05
C PRO A 226 -0.78 2.49 -15.96
N PHE A 227 0.36 2.53 -15.26
CA PHE A 227 0.76 1.62 -14.17
C PHE A 227 0.95 0.16 -14.60
N THR A 228 0.99 -0.10 -15.91
CA THR A 228 1.20 -1.45 -16.45
C THR A 228 2.63 -1.91 -16.23
N GLU A 229 2.83 -3.22 -16.04
CA GLU A 229 4.16 -3.80 -15.88
C GLU A 229 5.11 -3.42 -17.02
N ALA A 230 4.62 -3.37 -18.26
CA ALA A 230 5.41 -2.96 -19.41
C ALA A 230 5.88 -1.49 -19.30
N LYS A 231 5.01 -0.58 -18.85
CA LYS A 231 5.37 0.83 -18.65
C LYS A 231 6.37 0.97 -17.50
N LEU A 232 6.14 0.27 -16.39
CA LEU A 232 7.04 0.30 -15.24
C LEU A 232 8.42 -0.25 -15.59
N GLY A 233 8.51 -1.36 -16.33
CA GLY A 233 9.79 -1.91 -16.78
C GLY A 233 10.58 -0.96 -17.69
N VAL A 234 9.90 -0.12 -18.48
CA VAL A 234 10.57 0.94 -19.26
C VAL A 234 11.15 2.03 -18.34
N LEU A 235 10.38 2.45 -17.32
CA LEU A 235 10.82 3.48 -16.38
C LEU A 235 11.97 3.00 -15.49
N GLU A 236 11.91 1.75 -15.02
CA GLU A 236 13.00 1.12 -14.25
C GLU A 236 14.27 1.06 -15.08
N LYS A 237 14.19 0.61 -16.33
CA LYS A 237 15.35 0.58 -17.23
C LYS A 237 15.94 1.98 -17.47
N GLN A 238 15.09 3.00 -17.64
CA GLN A 238 15.56 4.38 -17.79
C GLN A 238 16.28 4.86 -16.52
N MET A 239 15.75 4.55 -15.34
CA MET A 239 16.42 4.88 -14.08
C MET A 239 17.77 4.17 -13.92
N ASP A 240 17.88 2.90 -14.33
CA ASP A 240 19.13 2.15 -14.29
C ASP A 240 20.17 2.75 -15.24
N GLU A 241 19.77 3.09 -16.47
CA GLU A 241 20.64 3.77 -17.45
C GLU A 241 21.10 5.15 -16.95
N GLU A 242 20.22 5.92 -16.31
CA GLU A 242 20.58 7.19 -15.67
C GLU A 242 21.55 6.98 -14.49
N ALA A 243 21.34 5.93 -13.68
CA ALA A 243 22.18 5.61 -12.54
C ALA A 243 23.61 5.23 -12.93
N GLU A 244 23.83 4.62 -14.10
CA GLU A 244 25.18 4.34 -14.63
C GLU A 244 26.01 5.62 -14.83
N SER A 245 25.35 6.75 -15.08
CA SER A 245 26.01 8.06 -15.26
C SER A 245 26.30 8.79 -13.94
N LEU A 246 25.75 8.30 -12.82
CA LEU A 246 25.90 8.94 -11.51
C LEU A 246 27.24 8.57 -10.85
N PRO A 247 27.82 9.47 -10.05
CA PRO A 247 28.97 9.15 -9.22
C PRO A 247 28.69 7.98 -8.27
N ARG A 248 29.66 7.07 -8.09
CA ARG A 248 29.53 5.97 -7.12
C ARG A 248 29.42 6.45 -5.68
N SER A 249 29.99 7.62 -5.38
CA SER A 249 29.94 8.21 -4.05
C SER A 249 29.89 9.74 -4.11
N VAL A 250 29.22 10.34 -3.13
CA VAL A 250 29.00 11.80 -3.04
C VAL A 250 29.04 12.29 -1.60
N PHE A 251 29.36 13.57 -1.42
CA PHE A 251 29.19 14.28 -0.15
C PHE A 251 27.95 15.16 -0.20
N HIS A 252 27.07 15.05 0.80
CA HIS A 252 25.86 15.86 0.92
C HIS A 252 26.06 16.98 1.96
N LYS A 253 25.68 18.24 1.65
CA LYS A 253 25.92 19.39 2.55
C LYS A 253 25.28 19.24 3.94
N GLY A 254 24.17 18.52 4.03
CA GLY A 254 23.46 18.26 5.29
C GLY A 254 23.92 17.00 6.03
N HIS A 255 24.95 16.29 5.54
CA HIS A 255 25.43 15.04 6.13
C HIS A 255 26.96 14.96 6.16
N ARG A 256 27.54 14.34 7.20
CA ARG A 256 29.00 14.38 7.42
C ARG A 256 29.77 13.22 6.78
N HIS A 257 29.13 12.08 6.57
CA HIS A 257 29.76 10.91 5.97
C HIS A 257 29.59 10.92 4.44
N GLU A 258 30.49 10.22 3.75
CA GLU A 258 30.34 9.95 2.32
C GLU A 258 29.15 9.02 2.08
N LEU A 259 28.34 9.34 1.07
CA LEU A 259 27.19 8.53 0.68
C LEU A 259 27.57 7.67 -0.52
N THR A 260 27.23 6.39 -0.47
CA THR A 260 27.44 5.44 -1.58
C THR A 260 26.15 5.27 -2.36
N LEU A 261 26.24 5.26 -3.69
CA LEU A 261 25.11 4.94 -4.55
C LEU A 261 24.78 3.45 -4.41
N VAL A 262 23.56 3.15 -3.98
CA VAL A 262 23.05 1.78 -3.78
C VAL A 262 21.80 1.54 -4.60
N SER A 263 21.64 0.31 -5.04
CA SER A 263 20.44 -0.23 -5.70
C SER A 263 19.72 -1.22 -4.78
N GLU A 264 18.50 -1.62 -5.14
CA GLU A 264 17.74 -2.67 -4.42
C GLU A 264 18.54 -3.97 -4.22
N GLY A 265 19.39 -4.34 -5.18
CA GLY A 265 20.22 -5.56 -5.09
C GLY A 265 21.50 -5.43 -4.25
N THR A 266 21.90 -4.21 -3.87
CA THR A 266 23.20 -3.94 -3.23
C THR A 266 23.08 -3.27 -1.86
N GLY A 267 21.90 -3.31 -1.23
CA GLY A 267 21.64 -2.74 0.10
C GLY A 267 20.69 -1.53 0.11
N GLY A 268 20.18 -1.13 -1.05
CA GLY A 268 19.05 -0.20 -1.16
C GLY A 268 17.71 -0.92 -1.03
N GLY A 269 16.65 -0.18 -0.75
CA GLY A 269 15.27 -0.67 -0.66
C GLY A 269 14.30 0.52 -0.69
N PRO A 270 13.03 0.34 -0.34
CA PRO A 270 12.13 1.48 -0.10
C PRO A 270 12.65 2.32 1.08
N PHE A 271 12.88 3.61 0.86
CA PHE A 271 13.40 4.52 1.87
C PHE A 271 12.61 5.82 1.94
N VAL A 272 12.75 6.55 3.04
CA VAL A 272 12.27 7.94 3.14
C VAL A 272 13.49 8.84 3.02
N CYS A 273 13.53 9.65 1.97
CA CYS A 273 14.65 10.55 1.72
C CYS A 273 14.79 11.54 2.88
N CYS A 274 15.95 11.56 3.51
CA CYS A 274 16.24 12.42 4.67
C CYS A 274 16.29 13.91 4.31
N ASN A 275 16.35 14.28 3.02
CA ASN A 275 16.38 15.67 2.59
C ASN A 275 14.98 16.23 2.26
N CYS A 276 14.17 15.51 1.49
CA CYS A 276 12.85 15.99 1.07
C CYS A 276 11.67 15.30 1.78
N CYS A 277 11.95 14.32 2.64
CA CYS A 277 10.96 13.49 3.32
C CYS A 277 9.99 12.76 2.37
N GLU A 278 10.34 12.64 1.08
CA GLU A 278 9.57 11.86 0.12
C GLU A 278 10.05 10.40 0.07
N GLN A 279 9.14 9.49 -0.24
CA GLN A 279 9.45 8.10 -0.48
C GLN A 279 10.40 7.98 -1.69
N GLY A 280 11.46 7.20 -1.54
CA GLY A 280 12.31 6.71 -2.62
C GLY A 280 12.30 5.19 -2.70
N SER A 281 12.70 4.68 -3.85
CA SER A 281 12.94 3.27 -4.10
C SER A 281 13.87 3.12 -5.31
N VAL A 282 14.36 1.90 -5.52
CA VAL A 282 15.31 1.51 -6.58
C VAL A 282 16.73 2.03 -6.34
N TRP A 283 16.97 3.34 -6.48
CA TRP A 283 18.31 3.94 -6.33
C TRP A 283 18.34 5.00 -5.22
N ALA A 284 19.38 4.94 -4.37
CA ALA A 284 19.59 5.86 -3.26
C ALA A 284 21.07 6.17 -3.07
N TYR A 285 21.38 7.35 -2.53
CA TYR A 285 22.67 7.57 -1.88
C TYR A 285 22.52 7.28 -0.39
N GLN A 286 23.21 6.23 0.09
CA GLN A 286 23.13 5.73 1.46
C GLN A 286 24.47 5.90 2.18
N CYS A 287 24.42 6.42 3.41
CA CYS A 287 25.51 6.36 4.35
C CYS A 287 25.51 4.99 5.04
N LEU A 288 26.51 4.16 4.75
CA LEU A 288 26.63 2.82 5.35
C LEU A 288 26.98 2.87 6.85
N GLU A 289 27.43 4.02 7.37
CA GLU A 289 27.79 4.17 8.78
C GLU A 289 26.57 4.48 9.67
N CYS A 290 25.59 5.23 9.17
CA CYS A 290 24.47 5.71 10.00
C CYS A 290 23.08 5.58 9.36
N GLY A 291 22.98 4.99 8.17
CA GLY A 291 21.71 4.77 7.47
C GLY A 291 21.05 6.05 6.93
N PHE A 292 21.81 7.13 6.73
CA PHE A 292 21.30 8.35 6.10
C PHE A 292 21.08 8.10 4.60
N GLU A 293 19.86 8.28 4.12
CA GLU A 293 19.47 7.95 2.73
C GLU A 293 18.80 9.13 2.04
N ILE A 294 19.21 9.42 0.81
CA ILE A 294 18.61 10.47 -0.02
C ILE A 294 18.42 10.00 -1.46
N HIS A 295 17.47 10.62 -2.17
CA HIS A 295 17.33 10.41 -3.62
C HIS A 295 18.59 10.89 -4.36
N PRO A 296 18.92 10.30 -5.52
CA PRO A 296 19.94 10.84 -6.42
C PRO A 296 19.76 12.32 -6.77
N ARG A 297 18.51 12.76 -6.99
CA ARG A 297 18.18 14.17 -7.25
C ARG A 297 18.36 15.12 -6.05
N CYS A 298 18.49 14.58 -4.83
CA CYS A 298 18.58 15.38 -3.61
C CYS A 298 20.02 15.67 -3.15
N VAL A 299 21.04 15.22 -3.89
CA VAL A 299 22.46 15.41 -3.53
C VAL A 299 22.83 16.89 -3.39
N ASP A 300 22.32 17.75 -4.26
CA ASP A 300 22.65 19.19 -4.26
C ASP A 300 21.77 20.04 -3.33
N GLY A 301 20.81 19.42 -2.62
CA GLY A 301 19.94 20.10 -1.65
C GLY A 301 18.80 20.93 -2.27
N ILE A 302 18.57 20.85 -3.58
CA ILE A 302 17.42 21.50 -4.24
C ILE A 302 16.33 20.43 -4.42
N ALA A 303 15.33 20.46 -3.54
CA ALA A 303 14.06 19.80 -3.82
C ALA A 303 13.28 20.71 -4.79
N THR A 304 13.14 20.28 -6.05
CA THR A 304 12.16 20.86 -6.98
C THR A 304 10.78 20.30 -6.69
#